data_AF-A0A060R7S6-F1
#
_entry.id   AF-A0A060R7S6-F1
#
_cell.length_a   1.000
_cell.length_b   1.000
_cell.length_c   1.000
_cell.angle_alpha   90.00
_cell.angle_beta   90.00
_cell.angle_gamma   90.00
#
_symmetry.space_group_name_H-M   'P 1'
#
loop_
_entity.id
_entity.type
_entity.pdbx_description
1 polymer ?
#
loop_
_entity_poly.entity_id
_entity_poly.type
_entity_poly.pdbx_seq_one_letter_code
_entity_poly.pdbx_strand_id
1 'polypeptide(L)'
;MHNEDYKKLVGKETTYKTYSRYILTRNHLADFFASKYKSRDIILADISPKFVSDFYTFVRNNGDHSNNYSMKFVQRFRTIYNVALNNGWVSTDPFATFKFHFDKTERGCLTLEDVKMMLGKKMPSERLEAVRDVFVFSCWNTY
;
A
#
# COMPACT_ATOMS: atom_id res chain seq x y z
N MET A 1 -4.81 -9.17 -18.40
CA MET A 1 -5.50 -10.40 -17.93
C MET A 1 -5.69 -10.38 -16.41
N HIS A 2 -4.63 -10.42 -15.59
CA HIS A 2 -4.76 -10.50 -14.12
C HIS A 2 -5.66 -9.42 -13.47
N ASN A 3 -5.51 -8.13 -13.80
CA ASN A 3 -6.35 -7.08 -13.18
C ASN A 3 -7.82 -7.10 -13.64
N GLU A 4 -8.11 -7.56 -14.86
CA GLU A 4 -9.49 -7.66 -15.37
C GLU A 4 -10.22 -8.84 -14.70
N ASP A 5 -9.51 -9.94 -14.43
CA ASP A 5 -10.08 -11.07 -13.69
C ASP A 5 -10.22 -10.74 -12.20
N TYR A 6 -9.27 -9.99 -11.62
CA TYR A 6 -9.38 -9.49 -10.25
C TYR A 6 -10.53 -8.48 -10.07
N LYS A 7 -10.83 -7.68 -11.10
CA LYS A 7 -11.98 -6.76 -11.12
C LYS A 7 -13.31 -7.51 -11.01
N LYS A 8 -13.42 -8.69 -11.63
CA LYS A 8 -14.64 -9.53 -11.58
C LYS A 8 -14.89 -10.14 -10.19
N LEU A 9 -13.87 -10.19 -9.34
CA LEU A 9 -13.97 -10.70 -7.96
C LEU A 9 -14.35 -9.61 -6.94
N VAL A 10 -14.42 -8.34 -7.35
CA VAL A 10 -14.79 -7.23 -6.47
C VAL A 10 -16.25 -7.38 -6.04
N GLY A 11 -16.48 -7.40 -4.73
CA GLY A 11 -17.81 -7.60 -4.13
C GLY A 11 -18.19 -9.07 -3.89
N LYS A 12 -17.34 -10.02 -4.29
CA LYS A 12 -17.50 -11.46 -3.99
C LYS A 12 -16.39 -11.97 -3.09
N GLU A 13 -15.14 -11.84 -3.53
CA GLU A 13 -13.96 -12.37 -2.83
C GLU A 13 -12.91 -11.30 -2.53
N THR A 14 -13.04 -10.11 -3.13
CA THR A 14 -12.15 -8.98 -2.85
C THR A 14 -12.91 -7.66 -2.72
N THR A 15 -12.29 -6.68 -2.08
CA THR A 15 -12.87 -5.34 -1.91
C THR A 15 -12.42 -4.42 -3.03
N TYR A 16 -13.22 -3.39 -3.34
CA TYR A 16 -12.82 -2.34 -4.28
C TYR A 16 -11.49 -1.69 -3.87
N LYS A 17 -11.28 -1.51 -2.56
CA LYS A 17 -10.03 -0.98 -2.00
C LYS A 17 -8.82 -1.85 -2.35
N THR A 18 -8.97 -3.17 -2.30
CA THR A 18 -7.91 -4.12 -2.70
C THR A 18 -7.66 -4.06 -4.21
N TYR A 19 -8.70 -3.98 -5.03
CA TYR A 19 -8.55 -3.84 -6.47
C TYR A 19 -7.83 -2.54 -6.88
N SER A 20 -8.27 -1.38 -6.37
CA SER A 20 -7.64 -0.09 -6.69
C SER A 20 -6.17 -0.05 -6.30
N ARG A 21 -5.80 -0.79 -5.25
CA ARG A 21 -4.43 -0.98 -4.81
C ARG A 21 -3.58 -1.76 -5.82
N TYR A 22 -4.12 -2.78 -6.49
CA TYR A 22 -3.41 -3.48 -7.57
C TYR A 22 -3.30 -2.64 -8.84
N ILE A 23 -4.32 -1.83 -9.15
CA ILE A 23 -4.24 -0.86 -10.25
C ILE A 23 -3.13 0.15 -9.99
N LEU A 24 -3.04 0.71 -8.79
CA LEU A 24 -1.98 1.65 -8.43
C LEU A 24 -0.59 1.00 -8.57
N THR A 25 -0.44 -0.26 -8.15
CA THR A 25 0.83 -0.99 -8.33
C THR A 25 1.18 -1.20 -9.81
N ARG A 26 0.19 -1.50 -10.66
CA ARG A 26 0.41 -1.59 -12.12
C ARG A 26 0.89 -0.25 -12.68
N ASN A 27 0.32 0.87 -12.24
CA ASN A 27 0.73 2.20 -12.73
C ASN A 27 2.18 2.50 -12.33
N HIS A 28 2.56 2.26 -11.07
CA HIS A 28 3.96 2.43 -10.63
C HIS A 28 4.94 1.54 -11.42
N LEU A 29 4.55 0.31 -11.76
CA LEU A 29 5.37 -0.55 -12.62
C LEU A 29 5.50 0.02 -14.03
N ALA A 30 4.41 0.54 -14.61
CA ALA A 30 4.44 1.19 -15.92
C ALA A 30 5.34 2.43 -15.93
N ASP A 31 5.28 3.27 -14.89
CA ASP A 31 6.14 4.45 -14.72
C ASP A 31 7.62 4.04 -14.56
N PHE A 32 7.88 2.95 -13.83
CA PHE A 32 9.22 2.39 -13.71
C PHE A 32 9.75 1.89 -15.06
N PHE A 33 8.93 1.20 -15.85
CA PHE A 33 9.32 0.75 -17.19
C PHE A 33 9.60 1.92 -18.13
N ALA A 34 8.73 2.92 -18.13
CA ALA A 34 8.91 4.11 -18.94
C ALA A 34 10.19 4.88 -18.58
N SER A 35 10.48 5.03 -17.28
CA SER A 35 11.66 5.77 -16.82
C SER A 35 12.98 5.05 -17.05
N LYS A 36 13.04 3.73 -16.80
CA LYS A 36 14.29 2.97 -16.82
C LYS A 36 14.55 2.23 -18.13
N TYR A 37 13.52 1.65 -18.73
CA TYR A 37 13.66 0.75 -19.88
C TYR A 37 13.18 1.40 -21.19
N LYS A 38 12.59 2.60 -21.13
CA LYS A 38 11.97 3.29 -22.27
C LYS A 38 10.98 2.41 -23.03
N SER A 39 10.42 1.42 -22.34
CA SER A 39 9.46 0.45 -22.86
C SER A 39 8.21 0.48 -21.98
N ARG A 40 7.08 0.03 -22.53
CA ARG A 40 5.83 -0.14 -21.76
C ARG A 40 5.67 -1.57 -21.24
N ASP A 41 6.45 -2.50 -21.76
CA ASP A 41 6.37 -3.93 -21.47
C ASP A 41 7.74 -4.51 -21.16
N ILE A 42 7.75 -5.53 -20.30
CA ILE A 42 8.91 -6.38 -20.03
C ILE A 42 8.47 -7.85 -20.09
N ILE A 43 9.36 -8.72 -20.53
CA ILE A 43 9.13 -10.16 -20.47
C ILE A 43 9.27 -10.58 -19.01
N LEU A 44 8.30 -11.35 -18.48
CA LEU A 44 8.30 -11.77 -17.07
C LEU A 44 9.54 -12.61 -16.69
N ALA A 45 10.13 -13.30 -17.67
CA ALA A 45 11.37 -14.06 -17.54
C ALA A 45 12.61 -13.19 -17.27
N ASP A 46 12.59 -11.91 -17.65
CA ASP A 46 13.72 -10.98 -17.47
C ASP A 46 13.71 -10.31 -16.08
N ILE A 47 12.69 -10.59 -15.26
CA ILE A 47 12.60 -10.06 -13.90
C ILE A 47 13.64 -10.79 -13.04
N SER A 48 14.64 -10.03 -12.58
CA SER A 48 15.72 -10.51 -11.72
C SER A 48 15.59 -9.96 -10.29
N PRO A 49 16.30 -10.51 -9.29
CA PRO A 49 16.37 -9.92 -7.95
C PRO A 49 16.84 -8.45 -7.97
N LYS A 50 17.72 -8.10 -8.92
CA LYS A 50 18.14 -6.71 -9.14
C LYS A 50 16.97 -5.84 -9.61
N PHE A 51 16.14 -6.34 -10.52
CA PHE A 51 14.92 -5.63 -10.94
C PHE A 51 14.03 -5.30 -9.75
N VAL A 52 13.80 -6.26 -8.85
CA VAL A 52 12.94 -6.07 -7.66
C VAL A 52 13.51 -4.98 -6.75
N SER A 53 14.83 -4.99 -6.51
CA SER A 53 15.51 -3.95 -5.71
C SER A 53 15.45 -2.57 -6.37
N ASP A 54 15.65 -2.53 -7.69
CA ASP A 54 15.60 -1.28 -8.44
C ASP A 54 14.17 -0.70 -8.48
N PHE A 55 13.13 -1.56 -8.58
CA PHE A 55 11.73 -1.14 -8.47
C PHE A 55 11.39 -0.59 -7.08
N TYR A 56 11.84 -1.27 -6.02
CA TYR A 56 11.70 -0.76 -4.65
C TYR A 56 12.31 0.64 -4.52
N THR A 57 13.53 0.82 -5.03
CA THR A 57 14.28 2.07 -4.98
C THR A 57 13.58 3.18 -5.77
N PHE A 58 13.03 2.85 -6.94
CA PHE A 58 12.24 3.78 -7.74
C PHE A 58 11.01 4.28 -6.97
N VAL A 59 10.21 3.39 -6.39
CA VAL A 59 9.00 3.78 -5.63
C VAL A 59 9.36 4.60 -4.39
N ARG A 60 10.46 4.24 -3.71
CA ARG A 60 10.99 4.94 -2.53
C ARG A 60 11.38 6.39 -2.87
N ASN A 61 12.08 6.59 -3.98
CA ASN A 61 12.62 7.89 -4.37
C ASN A 61 11.62 8.77 -5.13
N ASN A 62 10.65 8.16 -5.81
CA ASN A 62 9.63 8.89 -6.56
C ASN A 62 8.58 9.47 -5.59
N GLY A 63 8.87 10.61 -4.97
CA GLY A 63 7.96 11.31 -4.06
C GLY A 63 8.25 11.14 -2.56
N ASP A 64 9.48 10.74 -2.19
CA ASP A 64 9.94 10.56 -0.80
C ASP A 64 8.99 9.68 0.05
N HIS A 65 8.61 8.53 -0.50
CA HIS A 65 7.64 7.66 0.14
C HIS A 65 8.25 6.88 1.30
N SER A 66 7.45 6.57 2.33
CA SER A 66 7.90 5.72 3.45
C SER A 66 8.30 4.30 3.01
N ASN A 67 9.11 3.62 3.83
CA ASN A 67 9.57 2.26 3.55
C ASN A 67 8.34 1.34 3.44
N ASN A 68 7.45 1.45 4.42
CA ASN A 68 6.20 0.71 4.46
C ASN A 68 5.30 0.93 3.24
N TYR A 69 5.28 2.15 2.69
CA TYR A 69 4.56 2.41 1.45
C TYR A 69 5.18 1.64 0.30
N SER A 70 6.47 1.82 0.05
CA SER A 70 7.22 1.21 -1.05
C SER A 70 7.20 -0.32 -0.98
N MET A 71 7.41 -0.88 0.21
CA MET A 71 7.40 -2.31 0.47
C MET A 71 6.06 -2.97 0.13
N LYS A 72 4.94 -2.27 0.31
CA LYS A 72 3.61 -2.76 -0.09
C LYS A 72 3.45 -2.89 -1.61
N PHE A 73 4.14 -2.07 -2.39
CA PHE A 73 4.13 -2.21 -3.85
C PHE A 73 4.90 -3.45 -4.28
N VAL A 74 6.09 -3.66 -3.71
CA VAL A 74 6.90 -4.86 -3.98
C VAL A 74 6.13 -6.12 -3.57
N GLN A 75 5.44 -6.10 -2.43
CA GLN A 75 4.65 -7.24 -1.97
C GLN A 75 3.51 -7.58 -2.93
N ARG A 76 2.77 -6.58 -3.43
CA ARG A 76 1.71 -6.82 -4.41
C ARG A 76 2.26 -7.28 -5.76
N PHE A 77 3.40 -6.73 -6.17
CA PHE A 77 4.07 -7.18 -7.38
C PHE A 77 4.48 -8.66 -7.26
N ARG A 78 5.01 -9.09 -6.11
CA ARG A 78 5.27 -10.52 -5.83
C ARG A 78 3.99 -11.36 -5.95
N THR A 79 2.86 -10.90 -5.42
CA THR A 79 1.59 -11.62 -5.57
C THR A 79 1.22 -11.83 -7.03
N ILE A 80 1.36 -10.80 -7.88
CA ILE A 80 1.11 -10.92 -9.32
C ILE A 80 2.10 -11.90 -9.96
N TYR A 81 3.38 -11.82 -9.61
CA TYR A 81 4.42 -12.70 -10.16
C TYR A 81 4.20 -14.16 -9.77
N ASN A 82 3.78 -14.43 -8.52
CA ASN A 82 3.47 -15.78 -8.06
C ASN A 82 2.32 -16.42 -8.85
N VAL A 83 1.37 -15.64 -9.36
CA VAL A 83 0.33 -16.18 -10.26
C VAL A 83 0.95 -16.65 -11.58
N ALA A 84 1.91 -15.90 -12.13
CA ALA A 84 2.63 -16.33 -13.33
C ALA A 84 3.48 -17.59 -13.07
N LEU A 85 4.12 -17.68 -11.90
CA LEU A 85 4.88 -18.86 -11.47
C LEU A 85 3.98 -20.10 -11.34
N ASN A 86 2.83 -19.97 -10.67
CA ASN A 86 1.88 -21.06 -10.49
C ASN A 86 1.23 -21.52 -11.81
N ASN A 87 1.09 -20.61 -12.77
CA ASN A 87 0.60 -20.94 -14.12
C ASN A 87 1.71 -21.52 -15.03
N GLY A 88 2.96 -21.63 -14.55
CA GLY A 88 4.09 -22.15 -15.32
C GLY A 88 4.62 -21.20 -16.40
N TRP A 89 4.26 -19.91 -16.37
CA TRP A 89 4.76 -18.91 -17.33
C TRP A 89 6.21 -18.50 -17.08
N VAL A 90 6.68 -18.71 -15.86
CA VAL A 90 8.05 -18.47 -15.40
C VAL A 90 8.45 -19.64 -14.50
N SER A 91 9.75 -19.92 -14.41
CA SER A 91 10.29 -21.07 -13.66
C SER A 91 11.03 -20.68 -12.38
N THR A 92 11.32 -19.40 -12.18
CA THR A 92 12.23 -18.91 -11.14
C THR A 92 11.56 -17.81 -10.33
N ASP A 93 11.72 -17.81 -9.00
CA ASP A 93 11.23 -16.72 -8.13
C ASP A 93 12.32 -15.65 -7.92
N PRO A 94 12.23 -14.45 -8.55
CA PRO A 94 13.20 -13.37 -8.38
C PRO A 94 13.05 -12.64 -7.04
N PHE A 95 12.01 -12.91 -6.26
CA PHE A 95 11.79 -12.33 -4.93
C PHE A 95 12.36 -13.19 -3.81
N ALA A 96 12.85 -14.40 -4.11
CA ALA A 96 13.31 -15.36 -3.10
C ALA A 96 14.41 -14.80 -2.17
N THR A 97 15.28 -13.93 -2.71
CA THR A 97 16.36 -13.29 -1.95
C THR A 97 16.02 -11.88 -1.44
N PHE A 98 14.85 -11.35 -1.82
CA PHE A 98 14.44 -10.00 -1.42
C PHE A 98 13.89 -10.00 0.02
N LYS A 99 14.53 -9.23 0.91
CA LYS A 99 14.12 -9.13 2.31
C LYS A 99 13.01 -8.10 2.48
N PHE A 100 11.82 -8.56 2.82
CA PHE A 100 10.72 -7.69 3.21
C PHE A 100 10.92 -7.21 4.65
N HIS A 101 11.06 -5.91 4.83
CA HIS A 101 11.16 -5.26 6.14
C HIS A 101 10.22 -4.07 6.22
N PHE A 102 9.42 -4.00 7.28
CA PHE A 102 8.50 -2.90 7.53
C PHE A 102 8.93 -2.19 8.81
N ASP A 103 9.06 -0.87 8.73
CA ASP A 103 9.37 -0.03 9.86
C ASP A 103 8.17 -0.03 10.82
N LYS A 104 8.41 -0.15 12.12
CA LYS A 104 7.35 -0.01 13.11
C LYS A 104 6.83 1.42 13.04
N THR A 105 5.57 1.60 12.63
CA THR A 105 4.90 2.90 12.68
C THR A 105 4.12 2.98 13.98
N GLU A 106 4.56 3.85 14.89
CA GLU A 106 3.79 4.16 16.08
C GLU A 106 2.62 5.06 15.68
N ARG A 107 1.41 4.51 15.78
CA ARG A 107 0.20 5.32 15.71
C ARG A 107 -0.04 5.84 17.11
N GLY A 108 0.11 7.14 17.33
CA GLY A 108 -0.28 7.74 18.60
C GLY A 108 -1.72 7.35 18.92
N CYS A 109 -1.93 6.76 20.10
CA CYS A 109 -3.25 6.61 20.67
C CYS A 109 -3.48 7.77 21.64
N LEU A 110 -4.73 8.20 21.74
CA LEU A 110 -5.10 9.13 22.80
C LEU A 110 -5.16 8.35 24.11
N THR A 111 -4.60 8.92 25.16
CA THR A 111 -4.81 8.46 26.53
C THR A 111 -6.13 9.01 27.08
N LEU A 112 -6.63 8.44 28.18
CA LEU A 112 -7.80 8.99 28.87
C LEU A 112 -7.58 10.44 29.31
N GLU A 113 -6.34 10.80 29.66
CA GLU A 113 -5.96 12.17 30.01
C GLU A 113 -6.05 13.11 28.80
N ASP A 114 -5.61 12.66 27.62
CA ASP A 114 -5.74 13.43 26.39
C ASP A 114 -7.22 13.69 26.04
N VAL A 115 -8.08 12.69 26.22
CA VAL A 115 -9.53 12.83 26.00
C VAL A 115 -10.16 13.83 26.99
N LYS A 116 -9.79 13.76 28.28
CA LYS A 116 -10.25 14.73 29.30
C LYS A 116 -9.75 16.15 29.01
N MET A 117 -8.51 16.29 28.56
CA MET A 117 -7.95 17.58 28.16
C MET A 117 -8.70 18.16 26.96
N MET A 118 -9.09 17.32 25.98
CA MET A 118 -9.90 17.78 24.84
C MET A 118 -11.26 18.31 25.29
N LEU A 119 -11.96 17.62 26.21
CA LEU A 119 -13.25 18.08 26.77
C LEU A 119 -13.16 19.47 27.41
N GLY A 120 -12.11 19.72 28.19
CA GLY A 120 -11.90 21.01 28.86
C GLY A 120 -11.44 22.15 27.93
N LYS A 121 -11.06 21.85 26.69
CA LYS A 121 -10.55 22.84 25.75
C LYS A 121 -11.70 23.64 25.12
N LYS A 122 -11.71 24.95 25.36
CA LYS A 122 -12.62 25.89 24.69
C LYS A 122 -12.29 25.93 23.20
N MET A 123 -13.28 25.66 22.36
CA MET A 123 -13.07 25.69 20.91
C MET A 123 -13.36 27.08 20.33
N PRO A 124 -12.76 27.42 19.18
CA PRO A 124 -12.96 28.73 18.56
C PRO A 124 -14.35 28.96 17.94
N SER A 125 -15.16 27.90 17.80
CA SER A 125 -16.50 27.97 17.17
C SER A 125 -17.37 26.81 17.62
N GLU A 126 -18.69 27.01 17.63
CA GLU A 126 -19.69 25.97 17.95
C GLU A 126 -19.57 24.73 17.04
N ARG A 127 -19.24 24.93 15.76
CA ARG A 127 -19.01 23.81 14.82
C ARG A 127 -17.86 22.91 15.30
N LEU A 128 -16.77 23.50 15.81
CA LEU A 128 -15.64 22.75 16.34
C LEU A 128 -15.95 22.13 17.71
N GLU A 129 -16.83 22.73 18.51
CA GLU A 129 -17.35 22.11 19.73
C GLU A 129 -18.15 20.85 19.40
N ALA A 130 -19.07 20.91 18.45
CA ALA A 130 -19.82 19.74 18.01
C ALA A 130 -18.92 18.62 17.47
N VAL A 131 -17.87 18.96 16.70
CA VAL A 131 -16.89 17.98 16.21
C VAL A 131 -16.11 17.34 17.37
N ARG A 132 -15.67 18.14 18.35
CA ARG A 132 -15.01 17.64 19.57
C ARG A 132 -15.92 16.68 20.33
N ASP A 133 -17.17 17.06 20.53
CA ASP A 133 -18.11 16.29 21.36
C ASP A 133 -18.43 14.94 20.71
N VAL A 134 -18.66 14.91 19.40
CA VAL A 134 -18.83 13.66 18.63
C VAL A 134 -17.56 12.81 18.68
N PHE A 135 -16.39 13.43 18.53
CA PHE A 135 -15.11 12.73 18.58
C PHE A 135 -14.88 12.10 19.97
N VAL A 136 -15.02 12.87 21.04
CA VAL A 136 -14.87 12.37 22.43
C VAL A 136 -15.90 11.28 22.73
N PHE A 137 -17.16 11.47 22.32
CA PHE A 137 -18.19 10.44 22.47
C PHE A 137 -17.80 9.13 21.76
N SER A 138 -17.23 9.21 20.55
CA SER A 138 -16.76 8.01 19.83
C SER A 138 -15.59 7.32 20.55
N CYS A 139 -14.67 8.07 21.15
CA CYS A 139 -13.57 7.51 21.93
C CYS A 139 -14.09 6.79 23.18
N TRP A 140 -15.07 7.36 23.88
CA TRP A 140 -15.62 6.79 25.11
C TRP A 140 -16.32 5.44 24.88
N ASN A 141 -17.04 5.28 23.76
CA ASN A 141 -17.73 4.02 23.42
C ASN A 141 -16.79 2.92 22.89
N THR A 142 -15.51 3.22 22.66
CA THR A 142 -14.52 2.28 22.14
C THR A 142 -13.63 1.69 23.25
N TYR A 143 -13.74 2.18 24.49
CA TYR A 143 -13.09 1.63 25.68
C TYR A 143 -13.95 0.59 26.39
#